data_AF-A0A2U3KXX7-F1
#
_entry.id   AF-A0A2U3KXX7-F1
#
_cell.length_a   1.000
_cell.length_b   1.000
_cell.length_c   1.000
_cell.angle_alpha   90.00
_cell.angle_beta   90.00
_cell.angle_gamma   90.00
#
_symmetry.space_group_name_H-M   'P 1'
#
loop_
_entity.id
_entity.type
_entity.pdbx_description
1 polymer ?
#
loop_
_entity_poly.entity_id
_entity_poly.type
_entity_poly.pdbx_seq_one_letter_code
_entity_poly.pdbx_strand_id
1 'polypeptide(L)' 'MKKNAPLAFRIPDELKKRLQQIAIREARSISQICEILLTIGTEAYGREGSKYLHRYLGHSKEG' A
#
# COMPACT_ATOMS: atom_id res chain seq x y z
N MET A 1 2.64 10.56 -23.46
CA MET A 1 2.83 9.90 -22.14
C MET A 1 2.26 8.50 -22.22
N LYS A 2 3.06 7.45 -21.98
CA LYS A 2 2.52 6.10 -21.78
C LYS A 2 1.64 6.14 -20.54
N LYS A 3 0.36 5.78 -20.67
CA LYS A 3 -0.53 5.66 -19.52
C LYS A 3 -0.06 4.45 -18.72
N ASN A 4 0.25 4.64 -17.44
CA ASN A 4 0.60 3.54 -16.55
C ASN A 4 -0.57 2.55 -16.47
N ALA A 5 -0.29 1.26 -16.33
CA ALA A 5 -1.32 0.24 -16.24
C ALA A 5 -2.14 0.42 -14.95
N PRO A 6 -3.49 0.34 -15.01
CA PRO A 6 -4.32 0.45 -13.82
C PRO A 6 -4.16 -0.78 -12.93
N LEU A 7 -4.16 -0.56 -11.62
CA LEU A 7 -4.12 -1.60 -10.61
C LEU A 7 -5.35 -1.46 -9.71
N ALA A 8 -6.20 -2.48 -9.69
CA ALA A 8 -7.46 -2.47 -8.94
C ALA A 8 -7.44 -3.57 -7.87
N PHE A 9 -7.73 -3.20 -6.62
CA PHE A 9 -7.78 -4.14 -5.49
C PHE A 9 -9.14 -4.06 -4.79
N ARG A 10 -9.58 -5.19 -4.24
CA ARG A 10 -10.61 -5.20 -3.20
C ARG A 10 -9.91 -5.07 -1.86
N ILE A 11 -10.36 -4.13 -1.03
CA ILE A 11 -9.82 -3.88 0.30
C ILE A 11 -10.95 -3.89 1.34
N PRO A 12 -10.68 -4.21 2.61
CA PRO A 12 -11.65 -4.06 3.68
C PRO A 12 -12.17 -2.61 3.76
N ASP A 13 -13.45 -2.43 4.08
CA ASP A 13 -14.08 -1.10 4.16
C ASP A 13 -13.38 -0.17 5.16
N GLU A 14 -12.90 -0.72 6.28
CA GLU A 14 -12.12 0.04 7.27
C GLU A 14 -10.82 0.60 6.69
N LEU A 15 -10.11 -0.19 5.87
CA LEU A 15 -8.89 0.29 5.23
C LEU A 15 -9.21 1.41 4.24
N LYS A 16 -10.31 1.28 3.48
CA LYS A 16 -10.77 2.32 2.56
C LYS A 16 -11.08 3.63 3.30
N LYS A 17 -11.79 3.58 4.42
CA LYS A 17 -12.11 4.76 5.25
C LYS A 17 -10.85 5.44 5.78
N ARG A 18 -9.87 4.66 6.25
CA ARG A 18 -8.58 5.20 6.72
C ARG A 18 -7.80 5.89 5.62
N LEU A 19 -7.71 5.28 4.43
CA LEU A 19 -7.09 5.90 3.26
C LEU A 19 -7.80 7.19 2.83
N GLN A 20 -9.14 7.23 2.90
CA GLN A 20 -9.92 8.43 2.65
C GLN A 20 -9.61 9.55 3.64
N GLN A 21 -9.53 9.23 4.94
CA GLN A 21 -9.19 10.21 5.98
C GLN A 21 -7.78 10.77 5.79
N ILE A 22 -6.79 9.93 5.42
CA ILE A 22 -5.44 10.40 5.09
C ILE A 22 -5.49 11.33 3.87
N ALA A 23 -6.20 10.96 2.81
CA ALA A 23 -6.32 11.78 1.61
C ALA A 23 -6.92 13.16 1.90
N ILE A 24 -7.97 13.22 2.74
CA ILE A 24 -8.56 14.48 3.20
C ILE A 24 -7.55 15.31 3.99
N ARG A 25 -6.87 14.69 4.96
CA ARG A 25 -5.90 15.37 5.83
C ARG A 25 -4.74 15.98 5.05
N GLU A 26 -4.27 15.29 4.02
CA GLU A 26 -3.14 15.72 3.20
C GLU A 26 -3.56 16.59 1.99
N ALA A 27 -4.86 16.86 1.82
CA ALA A 27 -5.42 17.56 0.65
C ALA A 27 -4.96 16.94 -0.70
N ARG A 28 -5.02 15.60 -0.79
CA ARG A 28 -4.63 14.80 -1.96
C ARG A 28 -5.77 13.87 -2.38
N SER A 29 -5.69 13.36 -3.61
CA SER A 29 -6.61 12.29 -4.02
C SER A 29 -6.22 10.96 -3.36
N ILE A 30 -7.19 10.06 -3.19
CA ILE A 30 -6.94 8.70 -2.67
C ILE A 30 -5.91 7.99 -3.56
N SER A 31 -6.00 8.14 -4.88
CA SER A 31 -5.05 7.54 -5.82
C SER A 31 -3.63 8.02 -5.59
N GLN A 32 -3.42 9.31 -5.32
CA GLN A 32 -2.10 9.86 -5.00
C GLN A 32 -1.56 9.33 -3.67
N ILE A 33 -2.41 9.23 -2.64
CA ILE A 33 -2.01 8.63 -1.36
C ILE A 33 -1.63 7.16 -1.55
N CYS A 34 -2.44 6.39 -2.27
CA CYS A 34 -2.12 5.00 -2.58
C CYS A 34 -0.81 4.87 -3.36
N GLU A 35 -0.57 5.71 -4.37
CA GLU A 35 0.69 5.75 -5.13
C GLU A 35 1.88 5.99 -4.19
N ILE A 36 1.84 7.03 -3.37
CA ILE A 36 2.92 7.36 -2.42
C ILE A 36 3.18 6.21 -1.45
N LEU A 37 2.13 5.64 -0.85
CA LEU A 37 2.27 4.54 0.11
C LEU A 37 2.82 3.27 -0.56
N LEU A 38 2.38 2.96 -1.78
CA LEU A 38 2.90 1.83 -2.56
C LEU A 38 4.37 2.05 -2.92
N THR A 39 4.75 3.25 -3.37
CA THR A 39 6.15 3.59 -3.64
C THR A 39 7.02 3.38 -2.41
N ILE A 40 6.64 3.98 -1.26
CA ILE A 40 7.40 3.83 -0.01
C ILE A 40 7.52 2.36 0.39
N GLY A 41 6.44 1.57 0.27
CA GLY A 41 6.44 0.14 0.58
C GLY A 41 7.37 -0.66 -0.33
N THR A 42 7.36 -0.39 -1.64
CA THR A 42 8.25 -1.07 -2.60
C THR A 42 9.71 -0.71 -2.40
N GLU A 43 10.02 0.55 -2.07
CA GLU A 43 11.38 0.97 -1.74
C GLU A 43 11.87 0.33 -0.43
N ALA A 44 11.02 0.27 0.60
CA ALA A 44 11.35 -0.40 1.84
C ALA A 44 11.62 -1.90 1.62
N TYR A 45 10.78 -2.56 0.83
CA TYR A 45 11.03 -3.94 0.42
C TYR A 45 12.35 -4.08 -0.36
N GLY A 46 12.66 -3.17 -1.28
CA GLY A 46 13.92 -3.20 -2.04
C GLY A 46 15.16 -3.10 -1.15
N ARG A 47 15.08 -2.36 -0.02
CA ARG A 47 16.17 -2.24 0.95
C ARG A 47 16.29 -3.43 1.90
N GLU A 48 15.16 -3.95 2.36
CA GLU A 48 15.12 -4.92 3.47
C GLU A 48 14.88 -6.37 3.02
N GLY A 49 14.44 -6.56 1.77
CA GLY A 49 14.09 -7.84 1.18
C GLY A 49 12.88 -8.50 1.85
N SER A 50 12.84 -9.84 1.81
CA SER A 50 11.75 -10.65 2.36
C SER A 50 11.46 -10.39 3.84
N LYS A 51 12.46 -9.96 4.62
CA LYS A 51 12.30 -9.59 6.03
C LYS A 51 11.25 -8.50 6.24
N TYR A 52 11.12 -7.56 5.30
CA TYR A 52 10.10 -6.50 5.36
C TYR A 52 8.69 -7.08 5.40
N LEU A 53 8.38 -7.97 4.45
CA LEU A 53 7.05 -8.60 4.37
C LEU A 53 6.83 -9.62 5.48
N HIS A 54 7.85 -10.38 5.89
CA HIS A 54 7.72 -11.38 6.95
C HIS A 54 7.24 -10.79 8.29
N ARG A 55 7.50 -9.51 8.57
CA ARG A 55 6.97 -8.82 9.76
C ARG A 55 5.45 -8.67 9.75
N TYR A 56 4.85 -8.61 8.57
CA TYR A 56 3.42 -8.34 8.38
C TYR A 56 2.63 -9.57 7.94
N LEU A 57 3.29 -10.51 7.26
CA LEU A 57 2.65 -11.74 6.78
C LEU A 57 2.28 -12.69 7.92
N GLY A 58 2.66 -12.38 9.17
CA GLY A 58 2.60 -13.31 10.27
C GLY A 58 3.54 -14.49 10.00
N HIS A 59 4.02 -15.15 11.03
CA HIS A 59 4.42 -16.53 10.82
C HIS A 59 3.14 -17.33 10.56
N SER A 60 2.70 -17.43 9.31
CA SER A 60 2.03 -18.67 8.88
C SER A 60 3.10 -19.75 8.93
N LYS A 61 3.40 -20.21 10.14
CA LYS A 61 3.74 -21.60 10.34
C LYS A 61 2.44 -22.38 10.08
N GLU A 62 2.62 -23.56 9.50
CA GLU A 62 1.66 -24.65 9.28
C GLU A 62 1.00 -24.61 7.88
N GLY A 63 1.31 -25.52 6.97
CA GLY A 63 2.16 -26.72 7.06
C GLY A 63 2.58 -27.29 5.71
#